data_AF-A0A0G3WHY2-F1
#
_entry.id   AF-A0A0G3WHY2-F1
#
_cell.length_a   1.000
_cell.length_b   1.000
_cell.length_c   1.000
_cell.angle_alpha   90.00
_cell.angle_beta   90.00
_cell.angle_gamma   90.00
#
_symmetry.space_group_name_H-M   'P 1'
#
loop_
_entity.id
_entity.type
_entity.pdbx_description
1 polymer ?
#
loop_
_entity_poly.entity_id
_entity_poly.type
_entity_poly.pdbx_seq_one_letter_code
_entity_poly.pdbx_strand_id
1 'polypeptide(L)'
;MKKVNLLSGLPKDKSGDREVFKKFLALDGKKIICGSSTLAAFCRVTEKNSAANFESFKEGNPAYYHIEGIDFASEGAVTLNHCFKFLSCGEVLSKTGEELGKLLSECDEINFFIGSAENKNQTQDFFKKHEMLPRAEITEKIKDVLAKYKKKVNIKKF
;
A
#
# COMPACT_ATOMS: atom_id res chain seq x y z
N MET A 1 20.05 2.78 8.65
CA MET A 1 19.35 2.58 7.36
C MET A 1 17.87 2.40 7.66
N LYS A 2 17.02 3.33 7.21
CA LYS A 2 15.57 3.30 7.44
C LYS A 2 14.89 2.39 6.41
N LYS A 3 14.12 1.40 6.88
CA LYS A 3 13.43 0.42 6.04
C LYS A 3 11.92 0.55 6.17
N VAL A 4 11.21 0.29 5.07
CA VAL A 4 9.75 0.15 5.05
C VAL A 4 9.33 -1.05 4.22
N ASN A 5 8.32 -1.76 4.69
CA ASN A 5 7.71 -2.92 4.05
C ASN A 5 6.25 -2.60 3.75
N LEU A 6 5.87 -2.58 2.48
CA LEU A 6 4.54 -2.26 2.02
C LEU A 6 3.88 -3.50 1.42
N LEU A 7 2.82 -3.98 2.06
CA LEU A 7 1.97 -5.05 1.58
C LEU A 7 0.75 -4.49 0.86
N SER A 8 0.52 -4.91 -0.38
CA SER A 8 -0.67 -4.56 -1.14
C SER A 8 -1.19 -5.75 -1.92
N GLY A 9 -2.38 -6.22 -1.56
CA GLY A 9 -2.92 -7.49 -2.06
C GLY A 9 -2.36 -8.71 -1.32
N LEU A 10 -3.11 -9.80 -1.40
CA LEU A 10 -2.75 -11.12 -0.89
C LEU A 10 -2.67 -12.11 -2.07
N PRO A 11 -2.15 -13.33 -1.87
CA PRO A 11 -2.29 -14.37 -2.88
C PRO A 11 -3.76 -14.61 -3.24
N LYS A 12 -4.03 -15.12 -4.44
CA LYS A 12 -5.40 -15.50 -4.84
C LYS A 12 -6.00 -16.58 -3.92
N ASP A 13 -5.17 -17.50 -3.44
CA ASP A 13 -5.57 -18.48 -2.43
C ASP A 13 -5.37 -17.94 -1.01
N LYS A 14 -6.47 -17.95 -0.23
CA LYS A 14 -6.51 -17.47 1.16
C LYS A 14 -5.80 -18.39 2.15
N SER A 15 -5.52 -19.64 1.78
CA SER A 15 -4.83 -20.60 2.65
C SER A 15 -3.45 -20.09 3.11
N GLY A 16 -2.82 -19.23 2.30
CA GLY A 16 -1.52 -18.61 2.58
C GLY A 16 -1.55 -17.32 3.40
N ASP A 17 -2.72 -16.73 3.68
CA ASP A 17 -2.84 -15.40 4.32
C ASP A 17 -2.03 -15.34 5.63
N ARG A 18 -2.18 -16.36 6.49
CA ARG A 18 -1.52 -16.41 7.80
C ARG A 18 0.00 -16.42 7.69
N GLU A 19 0.54 -17.17 6.75
CA GLU A 19 1.98 -17.26 6.55
C GLU A 19 2.55 -15.98 5.94
N VAL A 20 1.79 -15.33 5.03
CA VAL A 20 2.15 -14.02 4.49
C VAL A 20 2.25 -12.98 5.61
N PHE A 21 1.23 -12.88 6.47
CA PHE A 21 1.24 -11.91 7.57
C PHE A 21 2.30 -12.22 8.63
N LYS A 22 2.50 -13.50 8.97
CA LYS A 22 3.57 -13.92 9.88
C LYS A 22 4.93 -13.47 9.38
N LYS A 23 5.24 -13.74 8.10
CA LYS A 23 6.49 -13.30 7.47
C LYS A 23 6.60 -11.78 7.40
N PHE A 24 5.51 -11.09 7.04
CA PHE A 24 5.48 -9.65 6.91
C PHE A 24 5.73 -8.93 8.26
N LEU A 25 5.09 -9.39 9.34
CA LEU A 25 5.26 -8.83 10.68
C LEU A 25 6.68 -9.08 11.24
N ALA A 26 7.32 -10.17 10.84
CA ALA A 26 8.69 -10.51 11.25
C ALA A 26 9.77 -9.64 10.56
N LEU A 27 9.41 -8.83 9.55
CA LEU A 27 10.36 -7.95 8.88
C LEU A 27 10.75 -6.77 9.78
N ASP A 28 12.02 -6.39 9.73
CA ASP A 28 12.51 -5.16 10.32
C ASP A 28 12.05 -3.93 9.51
N GLY A 29 11.91 -2.78 10.18
CA GLY A 29 11.41 -1.52 9.62
C GLY A 29 9.91 -1.32 9.74
N LYS A 30 9.42 -0.21 9.18
CA LYS A 30 8.00 0.16 9.21
C LYS A 30 7.14 -0.82 8.41
N LYS A 31 5.91 -1.09 8.86
CA LYS A 31 4.92 -1.95 8.21
C LYS A 31 3.80 -1.10 7.64
N ILE A 32 3.53 -1.26 6.36
CA ILE A 32 2.46 -0.57 5.63
C ILE A 32 1.52 -1.57 4.99
N ILE A 33 0.21 -1.36 5.11
CA ILE A 33 -0.79 -2.10 4.33
C ILE A 33 -1.58 -1.15 3.45
N CYS A 34 -1.49 -1.31 2.13
CA CYS A 34 -2.32 -0.60 1.16
C CYS A 34 -3.32 -1.58 0.53
N GLY A 35 -4.58 -1.54 0.98
CA GLY A 35 -5.66 -2.36 0.44
C GLY A 35 -6.65 -2.77 1.50
N SER A 36 -7.89 -2.29 1.41
CA SER A 36 -8.94 -2.55 2.40
C SER A 36 -9.25 -4.04 2.56
N SER A 37 -9.21 -4.83 1.48
CA SER A 37 -9.40 -6.29 1.56
C SER A 37 -8.23 -7.01 2.24
N THR A 38 -6.99 -6.58 1.95
CA THR A 38 -5.78 -7.05 2.65
C THR A 38 -5.84 -6.70 4.12
N LEU A 39 -6.29 -5.49 4.46
CA LEU A 39 -6.44 -5.02 5.82
C LEU A 39 -7.49 -5.80 6.60
N ALA A 40 -8.66 -6.03 5.99
CA ALA A 40 -9.71 -6.85 6.59
C ALA A 40 -9.24 -8.29 6.84
N ALA A 41 -8.46 -8.86 5.92
CA ALA A 41 -7.84 -10.17 6.12
C ALA A 41 -6.78 -10.14 7.23
N PHE A 42 -5.98 -9.08 7.34
CA PHE A 42 -5.00 -8.91 8.41
C PHE A 42 -5.70 -8.92 9.78
N CYS A 43 -6.73 -8.10 9.97
CA CYS A 43 -7.50 -8.03 11.21
C CYS A 43 -8.12 -9.38 11.57
N ARG A 44 -8.75 -10.06 10.59
CA ARG A 44 -9.34 -11.39 10.79
C ARG A 44 -8.31 -12.43 11.24
N VAL A 45 -7.13 -12.45 10.61
CA VAL A 45 -6.11 -13.50 10.82
C VAL A 45 -5.26 -13.24 12.06
N THR A 46 -5.05 -11.98 12.43
CA THR A 46 -4.24 -11.60 13.59
C THR A 46 -5.08 -11.39 14.85
N GLU A 47 -6.40 -11.53 14.76
CA GLU A 47 -7.36 -11.26 15.83
C GLU A 47 -7.24 -9.82 16.39
N LYS A 48 -6.60 -8.94 15.62
CA LYS A 48 -6.49 -7.53 15.96
C LYS A 48 -7.77 -6.84 15.54
N ASN A 49 -8.45 -6.23 16.49
CA ASN A 49 -9.47 -5.26 16.18
C ASN A 49 -8.82 -4.13 15.39
N SER A 50 -9.34 -3.84 14.19
CA SER A 50 -9.17 -2.50 13.65
C SER A 50 -9.89 -1.59 14.63
N ALA A 51 -9.15 -0.96 15.55
CA ALA A 51 -9.67 0.23 16.21
C ALA A 51 -9.94 1.19 15.05
N ALA A 52 -11.21 1.22 14.66
CA ALA A 52 -11.76 1.85 13.48
C ALA A 52 -11.73 3.37 13.66
N ASN A 53 -10.57 3.91 14.01
CA ASN A 53 -10.30 5.33 13.99
C ASN A 53 -10.05 5.67 12.51
N PHE A 54 -11.16 5.77 11.78
CA PHE A 54 -11.22 6.29 10.43
C PHE A 54 -11.00 7.81 10.53
N GLU A 55 -9.83 8.31 10.14
CA GLU A 55 -9.60 9.77 10.17
C GLU A 55 -10.14 10.51 8.93
N SER A 56 -10.55 9.82 7.85
CA SER A 56 -11.23 10.53 6.75
C SER A 56 -12.04 9.64 5.81
N PHE A 57 -13.36 9.86 5.79
CA PHE A 57 -14.15 9.85 4.56
C PHE A 57 -14.43 11.32 4.21
N LYS A 58 -13.44 12.01 3.64
CA LYS A 58 -13.76 13.17 2.79
C LYS A 58 -13.91 12.61 1.39
N GLU A 59 -15.01 12.95 0.73
CA GLU A 59 -15.27 12.56 -0.65
C GLU A 59 -14.02 12.85 -1.51
N GLY A 60 -13.47 11.81 -2.13
CA GLY A 60 -12.25 11.90 -2.96
C GLY A 60 -10.89 11.66 -2.27
N ASN A 61 -10.80 11.51 -0.94
CA ASN A 61 -9.54 11.18 -0.25
C ASN A 61 -9.54 9.70 0.20
N PRO A 62 -8.52 8.89 -0.16
CA PRO A 62 -8.45 7.49 0.28
C PRO A 62 -8.47 7.36 1.80
N ALA A 63 -9.16 6.34 2.30
CA ALA A 63 -9.26 6.10 3.75
C ALA A 63 -7.88 5.89 4.41
N TYR A 64 -7.72 6.39 5.62
CA TYR A 64 -6.57 6.12 6.50
C TYR A 64 -7.05 5.28 7.71
N TYR A 65 -6.27 4.26 8.09
CA TYR A 65 -6.60 3.34 9.17
C TYR A 65 -5.45 3.24 10.18
N HIS A 66 -5.80 3.23 11.47
CA HIS A 66 -4.88 2.95 12.57
C HIS A 66 -5.06 1.50 13.06
N ILE A 67 -4.01 0.68 12.94
CA ILE A 67 -4.03 -0.72 13.38
C ILE A 67 -2.75 -1.04 14.13
N GLU A 68 -2.88 -1.70 15.27
CA GLU A 68 -1.74 -2.08 16.10
C GLU A 68 -0.76 -2.97 15.32
N GLY A 69 0.52 -2.60 15.34
CA GLY A 69 1.59 -3.31 14.62
C GLY A 69 1.70 -2.94 13.14
N ILE A 70 0.91 -1.97 12.65
CA ILE A 70 0.99 -1.41 11.30
C ILE A 70 1.16 0.11 11.41
N ASP A 71 2.24 0.64 10.82
CA ASP A 71 2.60 2.06 10.91
C ASP A 71 1.75 2.96 10.01
N PHE A 72 1.23 2.41 8.90
CA PHE A 72 0.32 3.11 7.98
C PHE A 72 -0.60 2.09 7.31
N ALA A 73 -1.89 2.36 7.28
CA ALA A 73 -2.83 1.55 6.51
C ALA A 73 -3.82 2.42 5.72
N SER A 74 -4.11 2.02 4.49
CA SER A 74 -5.01 2.75 3.59
C SER A 74 -5.66 1.82 2.54
N GLU A 75 -6.39 2.40 1.61
CA GLU A 75 -6.82 1.74 0.37
C GLU A 75 -5.64 1.27 -0.49
N GLY A 76 -5.94 0.50 -1.53
CA GLY A 76 -4.95 -0.17 -2.37
C GLY A 76 -4.45 0.71 -3.51
N ALA A 77 -4.88 0.37 -4.72
CA ALA A 77 -4.38 1.01 -5.93
C ALA A 77 -4.61 2.53 -5.96
N VAL A 78 -5.72 3.03 -5.40
CA VAL A 78 -6.03 4.47 -5.35
C VAL A 78 -4.94 5.24 -4.60
N THR A 79 -4.62 4.83 -3.36
CA THR A 79 -3.58 5.47 -2.54
C THR A 79 -2.21 5.40 -3.21
N LEU A 80 -1.87 4.27 -3.84
CA LEU A 80 -0.62 4.12 -4.59
C LEU A 80 -0.53 5.08 -5.79
N ASN A 81 -1.64 5.30 -6.52
CA ASN A 81 -1.67 6.26 -7.62
C ASN A 81 -1.49 7.70 -7.14
N HIS A 82 -2.16 8.08 -6.04
CA HIS A 82 -1.99 9.41 -5.46
C HIS A 82 -0.56 9.61 -4.91
N CYS A 83 0.01 8.58 -4.29
CA CYS A 83 1.41 8.58 -3.86
C CYS A 83 2.39 8.76 -5.02
N PHE A 84 2.16 8.08 -6.15
CA PHE A 84 2.98 8.25 -7.35
C PHE A 84 2.93 9.69 -7.89
N LYS A 85 1.75 10.31 -7.94
CA LYS A 85 1.61 11.71 -8.38
C LYS A 85 2.40 12.67 -7.49
N PHE A 86 2.29 12.50 -6.18
CA PHE A 86 3.11 13.26 -5.23
C PHE A 86 4.62 13.03 -5.44
N LEU A 87 5.08 11.78 -5.54
CA LEU A 87 6.50 11.47 -5.69
C LEU A 87 7.09 11.94 -7.03
N SER A 88 6.29 11.91 -8.10
CA SER A 88 6.78 12.17 -9.47
C SER A 88 6.77 13.64 -9.84
N CYS A 89 5.76 14.40 -9.42
CA CYS A 89 5.61 15.82 -9.78
C CYS A 89 5.21 16.73 -8.61
N GLY A 90 5.13 16.22 -7.38
CA GLY A 90 4.72 17.00 -6.21
C GLY A 90 3.22 17.29 -6.14
N GLU A 91 2.41 16.71 -7.04
CA GLU A 91 0.96 16.92 -7.09
C GLU A 91 0.27 16.21 -5.92
N VAL A 92 -0.40 16.98 -5.06
CA VAL A 92 -1.14 16.45 -3.90
C VAL A 92 -2.60 16.22 -4.28
N LEU A 93 -2.91 14.99 -4.71
CA LEU A 93 -4.29 14.57 -4.98
C LEU A 93 -5.07 14.21 -3.72
N SER A 94 -4.34 13.81 -2.67
CA SER A 94 -4.95 13.41 -1.40
C SER A 94 -3.93 13.46 -0.27
N LYS A 95 -4.38 13.79 0.94
CA LYS A 95 -3.52 13.80 2.14
C LYS A 95 -2.91 12.41 2.39
N THR A 96 -3.70 11.36 2.24
CA THR A 96 -3.24 9.97 2.47
C THR A 96 -2.16 9.55 1.48
N GLY A 97 -2.30 9.91 0.20
CA GLY A 97 -1.27 9.65 -0.82
C GLY A 97 0.02 10.45 -0.59
N GLU A 98 -0.10 11.71 -0.17
CA GLU A 98 1.04 12.55 0.20
C GLU A 98 1.80 11.97 1.40
N GLU A 99 1.09 11.58 2.46
CA GLU A 99 1.68 10.98 3.66
C GLU A 99 2.43 9.68 3.33
N LEU A 100 1.85 8.81 2.50
CA LEU A 100 2.55 7.63 2.00
C LEU A 100 3.82 8.02 1.24
N GLY A 101 3.72 9.00 0.33
CA GLY A 101 4.86 9.49 -0.44
C GLY A 101 5.98 10.07 0.41
N LYS A 102 5.65 10.85 1.45
CA LYS A 102 6.61 11.35 2.44
C LYS A 102 7.29 10.21 3.19
N LEU A 103 6.51 9.23 3.67
CA LEU A 103 7.04 8.07 4.38
C LEU A 103 8.04 7.27 3.52
N LEU A 104 7.69 6.99 2.26
CA LEU A 104 8.61 6.34 1.31
C LEU A 104 9.86 7.20 1.03
N SER A 105 9.69 8.53 0.97
CA SER A 105 10.80 9.48 0.75
C SER A 105 11.77 9.59 1.93
N GLU A 106 11.36 9.21 3.14
CA GLU A 106 12.23 9.19 4.32
C GLU A 106 13.04 7.89 4.49
N CYS A 107 12.70 6.84 3.72
CA CYS A 107 13.32 5.52 3.85
C CYS A 107 14.44 5.30 2.83
N ASP A 108 15.45 4.53 3.22
CA ASP A 108 16.59 4.16 2.36
C ASP A 108 16.26 2.91 1.52
N GLU A 109 15.52 1.96 2.12
CA GLU A 109 15.09 0.71 1.50
C GLU A 109 13.58 0.52 1.62
N ILE A 110 12.95 0.25 0.47
CA ILE A 110 11.50 0.09 0.33
C ILE A 110 11.23 -1.30 -0.26
N ASN A 111 10.51 -2.13 0.48
CA ASN A 111 10.14 -3.48 0.06
C ASN A 111 8.65 -3.55 -0.23
N PHE A 112 8.27 -3.74 -1.49
CA PHE A 112 6.90 -3.99 -1.90
C PHE A 112 6.60 -5.48 -1.93
N PHE A 113 5.51 -5.87 -1.29
CA PHE A 113 4.93 -7.20 -1.29
C PHE A 113 3.58 -7.12 -2.00
N ILE A 114 3.53 -7.58 -3.25
CA ILE A 114 2.39 -7.37 -4.14
C ILE A 114 1.68 -8.70 -4.39
N GLY A 115 0.48 -8.84 -3.83
CA GLY A 115 -0.35 -10.01 -4.03
C GLY A 115 -1.06 -10.03 -5.39
N SER A 116 -1.46 -11.23 -5.82
CA SER A 116 -2.19 -11.51 -7.06
C SER A 116 -3.72 -11.42 -6.95
N ALA A 117 -4.29 -11.27 -5.74
CA ALA A 117 -5.74 -11.18 -5.56
C ALA A 117 -6.32 -9.93 -6.23
N GLU A 118 -7.25 -10.14 -7.17
CA GLU A 118 -7.95 -9.10 -7.89
C GLU A 118 -9.05 -8.45 -7.06
N ASN A 119 -9.28 -7.16 -7.30
CA ASN A 119 -10.43 -6.45 -6.76
C ASN A 119 -11.48 -6.31 -7.87
N LYS A 120 -12.62 -7.01 -7.73
CA LYS A 120 -13.70 -7.02 -8.73
C LYS A 120 -14.27 -5.63 -9.04
N ASN A 121 -14.14 -4.69 -8.10
CA ASN A 121 -14.64 -3.32 -8.25
C ASN A 121 -13.64 -2.38 -8.94
N GLN A 122 -12.38 -2.81 -9.11
CA GLN A 122 -11.32 -2.02 -9.75
C GLN A 122 -10.91 -2.70 -11.07
N THR A 123 -11.82 -2.62 -12.05
CA THR A 123 -11.61 -3.14 -13.40
C THR A 123 -10.69 -2.24 -14.22
N GLN A 124 -10.27 -2.70 -15.40
CA GLN A 124 -9.50 -1.88 -16.35
C GLN A 124 -10.25 -0.60 -16.73
N ASP A 125 -11.57 -0.67 -16.91
CA ASP A 125 -12.40 0.51 -17.21
C ASP A 125 -12.45 1.50 -16.03
N PHE A 126 -12.48 1.00 -14.79
CA PHE A 126 -12.38 1.85 -13.62
C PHE A 126 -11.07 2.65 -13.62
N PHE A 127 -9.94 1.97 -13.87
CA PHE A 127 -8.62 2.60 -13.92
C PHE A 127 -8.52 3.62 -15.04
N LYS A 128 -8.99 3.27 -16.24
CA LYS A 128 -9.02 4.18 -17.40
C LYS A 128 -9.86 5.42 -17.14
N LYS A 129 -11.05 5.27 -16.55
CA LYS A 129 -11.97 6.39 -16.26
C LYS A 129 -11.38 7.41 -15.28
N HIS A 130 -10.56 6.95 -14.33
CA HIS A 130 -9.98 7.79 -13.29
C HIS A 130 -8.51 8.15 -13.57
N GLU A 131 -7.99 7.84 -14.75
CA GLU A 131 -6.58 8.07 -15.13
C GLU A 131 -5.58 7.46 -14.13
N MET A 132 -5.93 6.28 -13.60
CA MET A 132 -5.14 5.51 -12.64
C MET A 132 -4.58 4.24 -13.28
N LEU A 133 -3.55 3.68 -12.67
CA LEU A 133 -2.96 2.40 -13.06
C LEU A 133 -3.30 1.28 -12.06
N PRO A 134 -3.41 0.02 -12.53
CA PRO A 134 -3.53 -1.14 -11.66
C PRO A 134 -2.36 -1.26 -10.68
N ARG A 135 -2.58 -1.93 -9.54
CA ARG A 135 -1.60 -2.11 -8.45
C ARG A 135 -0.22 -2.55 -8.94
N ALA A 136 -0.16 -3.55 -9.82
CA ALA A 136 1.11 -4.08 -10.32
C ALA A 136 1.89 -3.04 -11.12
N GLU A 137 1.21 -2.26 -11.96
CA GLU A 137 1.81 -1.25 -12.83
C GLU A 137 2.22 -0.01 -12.06
N ILE A 138 1.35 0.50 -11.17
CA ILE A 138 1.65 1.70 -10.38
C ILE A 138 2.83 1.48 -9.43
N THR A 139 2.99 0.25 -8.91
CA THR A 139 4.12 -0.09 -8.04
C THR A 139 5.46 0.00 -8.79
N GLU A 140 5.51 -0.45 -10.05
CA GLU A 140 6.72 -0.32 -10.87
C GLU A 140 7.04 1.17 -11.14
N LYS A 141 6.00 1.99 -11.43
CA LYS A 141 6.18 3.44 -11.60
C LYS A 141 6.72 4.13 -10.34
N ILE A 142 6.21 3.77 -9.16
CA ILE A 142 6.73 4.29 -7.88
C ILE A 142 8.19 3.88 -7.69
N LYS A 143 8.54 2.62 -7.98
CA LYS A 143 9.92 2.13 -7.94
C LYS A 143 10.83 2.96 -8.84
N ASP A 144 10.42 3.22 -10.09
CA ASP A 144 11.22 4.00 -11.04
C ASP A 144 11.49 5.42 -10.52
N VAL A 145 10.49 6.06 -9.90
CA VAL A 145 10.65 7.39 -9.31
C VAL A 145 11.60 7.35 -8.12
N LEU A 146 11.39 6.43 -7.16
CA LEU A 146 12.22 6.33 -5.96
C LEU A 146 13.68 5.94 -6.31
N ALA A 147 13.90 5.14 -7.35
CA ALA A 147 15.23 4.76 -7.82
C ALA A 147 16.04 5.97 -8.33
N LYS A 148 15.40 6.98 -8.93
CA LYS A 148 16.06 8.24 -9.32
C LYS A 148 16.63 8.99 -8.11
N TYR A 149 16.02 8.82 -6.95
CA TYR A 149 16.49 9.36 -5.67
C TYR A 149 17.46 8.41 -4.94
N LYS A 150 18.08 7.45 -5.66
CA LYS A 150 19.06 6.48 -5.14
C LYS A 150 18.55 5.59 -4.01
N LYS A 151 17.23 5.43 -3.89
CA LYS A 151 16.61 4.51 -2.92
C LYS A 151 16.71 3.07 -3.41
N LYS A 152 16.89 2.14 -2.47
CA LYS A 152 16.84 0.70 -2.78
C LYS A 152 15.39 0.26 -2.77
N VAL A 153 14.86 -0.17 -3.91
CA VAL A 153 13.46 -0.60 -4.03
C VAL A 153 13.39 -2.04 -4.52
N ASN A 154 12.77 -2.90 -3.72
CA ASN A 154 12.55 -4.31 -4.03
C ASN A 154 11.05 -4.56 -4.23
N ILE A 155 10.68 -5.35 -5.23
CA ILE A 155 9.29 -5.79 -5.46
C ILE A 155 9.26 -7.31 -5.45
N LYS A 156 8.48 -7.88 -4.52
CA LYS A 156 8.19 -9.30 -4.44
C LYS A 156 6.71 -9.54 -4.77
N LYS A 157 6.46 -10.31 -5.83
CA LYS A 157 5.11 -10.68 -6.29
C LYS A 157 4.78 -12.11 -5.82
N PHE A 158 3.53 -12.37 -5.45
CA PHE A 158 3.02 -13.69 -5.04
C PHE A 158 1.50 -13.82 -5.21
#